data_AF-A0AAC9BUH2-F1
#
_entry.id   AF-A0AAC9BUH2-F1
#
_cell.length_a   1.000
_cell.length_b   1.000
_cell.length_c   1.000
_cell.angle_alpha   90.00
_cell.angle_beta   90.00
_cell.angle_gamma   90.00
#
_symmetry.space_group_name_H-M   'P 1'
#
loop_
_entity.id
_entity.type
_entity.pdbx_description
1 polymer ?
#
loop_
_entity_poly.entity_id
_entity_poly.type
_entity_poly.pdbx_seq_one_letter_code
_entity_poly.pdbx_strand_id
1 'polypeptide(L)'
;MEFHGFFRRNEKYLWIVFFFALFILLSSYKFERIYLFLKMNPTLGFLSVTAVIAYKSFFSQRHLAIAKNTIDFQTAFHNSDDVKKATKYFVSVISQLDTAEIEALALRERSQEKGARSARELLNSWERVAVAVRNKVYDEEMLYNTYSGFLIAVWQTLSPYVHKKRLSNPKFFVEVQWLAIRWRIRRDAKLTKFKEIQLQHKLNQIEDLLSET
;
A
#
# COMPACT_ATOMS: atom_id res chain seq x y z
N MET A 1 -12.46 5.73 2.30
CA MET A 1 -11.49 5.07 1.37
C MET A 1 -11.84 3.60 1.09
N GLU A 2 -13.11 3.16 1.14
CA GLU A 2 -13.53 1.78 0.80
C GLU A 2 -13.90 1.59 -0.68
N PHE A 3 -13.96 2.68 -1.45
CA PHE A 3 -14.44 2.66 -2.85
C PHE A 3 -13.59 1.79 -3.79
N HIS A 4 -12.28 1.69 -3.57
CA HIS A 4 -11.41 0.91 -4.47
C HIS A 4 -11.47 -0.61 -4.24
N GLY A 5 -11.75 -1.07 -3.01
CA GLY A 5 -11.96 -2.50 -2.73
C GLY A 5 -13.27 -3.02 -3.31
N PHE A 6 -14.32 -2.19 -3.26
CA PHE A 6 -15.61 -2.48 -3.89
C PHE A 6 -15.49 -2.56 -5.42
N PHE A 7 -14.80 -1.61 -6.07
CA PHE A 7 -14.55 -1.66 -7.51
C PHE A 7 -13.71 -2.87 -7.93
N ARG A 8 -12.73 -3.31 -7.12
CA ARG A 8 -11.89 -4.50 -7.41
C ARG A 8 -12.70 -5.80 -7.42
N ARG A 9 -13.68 -5.94 -6.53
CA ARG A 9 -14.58 -7.11 -6.48
C ARG A 9 -15.68 -7.04 -7.54
N ASN A 10 -16.07 -5.82 -7.92
CA ASN A 10 -17.19 -5.57 -8.82
C ASN A 10 -16.82 -5.14 -10.25
N GLU A 11 -15.55 -5.08 -10.62
CA GLU A 11 -15.09 -4.70 -11.95
C GLU A 11 -15.77 -5.55 -13.04
N LYS A 12 -15.87 -6.87 -12.80
CA LYS A 12 -16.58 -7.79 -13.71
C LYS A 12 -18.06 -7.43 -13.86
N TYR A 13 -18.74 -7.05 -12.76
CA TYR A 13 -20.14 -6.65 -12.78
C TYR A 13 -20.34 -5.28 -13.44
N LEU A 14 -19.40 -4.34 -13.26
CA LEU A 14 -19.42 -3.04 -13.92
C LEU A 14 -19.23 -3.18 -15.42
N TRP A 15 -18.36 -4.07 -15.88
CA TRP A 15 -18.24 -4.39 -17.30
C TRP A 15 -19.49 -5.08 -17.85
N ILE A 16 -20.08 -6.02 -17.11
CA ILE A 16 -21.35 -6.66 -17.51
C ILE A 16 -22.45 -5.61 -17.64
N VAL A 17 -22.62 -4.72 -16.66
CA VAL A 17 -23.61 -3.65 -16.70
C VAL A 17 -23.31 -2.64 -17.80
N PHE A 18 -22.05 -2.28 -18.03
CA PHE A 18 -21.64 -1.40 -19.13
C PHE A 18 -21.93 -2.03 -20.50
N PHE A 19 -21.54 -3.29 -20.72
CA PHE A 19 -21.82 -3.99 -21.98
C PHE A 19 -23.31 -4.26 -22.16
N PHE A 20 -24.06 -4.49 -21.09
CA PHE A 20 -25.51 -4.66 -21.13
C PHE A 20 -26.24 -3.34 -21.41
N ALA A 21 -25.81 -2.23 -20.81
CA ALA A 21 -26.32 -0.88 -21.10
C ALA A 21 -25.93 -0.44 -22.52
N LEU A 22 -24.71 -0.72 -22.95
CA LEU A 22 -24.25 -0.52 -24.32
C LEU A 22 -25.05 -1.37 -25.30
N PHE A 23 -25.35 -2.63 -24.96
CA PHE A 23 -26.18 -3.52 -25.75
C PHE A 23 -27.62 -3.01 -25.85
N ILE A 24 -28.21 -2.52 -24.75
CA ILE A 24 -29.53 -1.89 -24.75
C ILE A 24 -29.51 -0.60 -25.57
N LEU A 25 -28.48 0.24 -25.46
CA LEU A 25 -28.33 1.47 -26.27
C LEU A 25 -28.16 1.16 -27.77
N LEU A 26 -27.37 0.14 -28.11
CA LEU A 26 -27.15 -0.33 -29.48
C LEU A 26 -28.42 -1.00 -30.05
N SER A 27 -29.22 -1.68 -29.22
CA SER A 27 -30.47 -2.31 -29.65
C SER A 27 -31.64 -1.32 -29.73
N SER A 28 -31.66 -0.29 -28.88
CA SER A 28 -32.74 0.70 -28.82
C SER A 28 -32.61 1.84 -29.84
N TYR A 29 -31.42 2.07 -30.43
CA TYR A 29 -31.27 3.06 -31.48
C TYR A 29 -30.27 2.59 -32.56
N LYS A 30 -30.80 2.24 -33.74
CA LYS A 30 -30.07 2.19 -35.02
C LYS A 30 -28.98 1.09 -35.15
N PHE A 31 -29.19 -0.11 -34.61
CA PHE A 31 -28.32 -1.26 -34.89
C PHE A 31 -28.06 -1.44 -36.39
N GLU A 32 -29.09 -1.34 -37.23
CA GLU A 32 -28.94 -1.41 -38.70
C GLU A 32 -27.99 -0.34 -39.25
N ARG A 33 -28.05 0.92 -38.78
CA ARG A 33 -27.16 1.96 -39.32
C ARG A 33 -25.72 1.77 -38.85
N ILE A 34 -25.51 1.31 -37.62
CA ILE A 34 -24.16 0.99 -37.11
C ILE A 34 -23.60 -0.21 -37.86
N TYR A 35 -24.41 -1.24 -38.07
CA TYR A 35 -24.03 -2.41 -38.86
C TYR A 35 -23.70 -2.04 -40.31
N LEU A 36 -24.56 -1.27 -40.99
CA LEU A 36 -24.30 -0.77 -42.34
C LEU A 36 -23.04 0.11 -42.39
N PHE A 37 -22.85 1.00 -41.40
CA PHE A 37 -21.68 1.85 -41.30
C PHE A 37 -20.37 1.05 -41.13
N LEU A 38 -20.36 0.04 -40.27
CA LEU A 38 -19.22 -0.86 -40.07
C LEU A 38 -18.98 -1.77 -41.27
N LYS A 39 -20.03 -2.19 -41.98
CA LYS A 39 -19.93 -2.94 -43.23
C LYS A 39 -19.31 -2.10 -44.35
N MET A 40 -19.67 -0.82 -44.42
CA MET A 40 -19.07 0.13 -45.37
C MET A 40 -17.64 0.54 -44.99
N ASN A 41 -17.29 0.48 -43.69
CA ASN A 41 -15.98 0.87 -43.18
C ASN A 41 -15.37 -0.25 -42.31
N PRO A 42 -14.97 -1.40 -42.90
CA PRO A 42 -14.52 -2.57 -42.14
C PRO A 42 -13.29 -2.28 -41.27
N THR A 43 -12.42 -1.36 -41.71
CA THR A 43 -11.24 -0.90 -40.95
C THR A 43 -11.60 -0.29 -39.60
N LEU A 44 -12.68 0.49 -39.52
CA LEU A 44 -13.14 1.09 -38.25
C LEU A 44 -13.64 0.02 -37.27
N GLY A 45 -14.26 -1.05 -37.77
CA GLY A 45 -14.65 -2.20 -36.96
C GLY A 45 -13.43 -2.89 -36.34
N PHE A 46 -12.41 -3.19 -37.15
CA PHE A 46 -11.15 -3.76 -36.67
C PHE A 46 -10.45 -2.86 -35.64
N LEU A 47 -10.30 -1.56 -35.94
CA LEU A 47 -9.67 -0.59 -35.03
C LEU A 47 -10.36 -0.52 -33.67
N SER A 48 -11.70 -0.58 -33.65
CA SER A 48 -12.48 -0.54 -32.41
C SER A 48 -12.22 -1.77 -31.54
N VAL A 49 -12.20 -2.97 -32.13
CA VAL A 49 -11.87 -4.21 -31.41
C VAL A 49 -10.44 -4.17 -30.88
N THR A 50 -9.49 -3.75 -31.70
CA THR A 50 -8.08 -3.61 -31.30
C THR A 50 -7.91 -2.61 -30.15
N ALA A 51 -8.62 -1.47 -30.17
CA ALA A 51 -8.58 -0.49 -29.09
C ALA A 51 -9.08 -1.06 -27.75
N VAL A 52 -10.16 -1.85 -27.76
CA VAL A 52 -10.67 -2.52 -26.55
C VAL A 52 -9.68 -3.55 -26.00
N ILE A 53 -9.06 -4.34 -26.88
CA ILE A 53 -8.01 -5.30 -26.50
C ILE A 53 -6.82 -4.57 -25.89
N ALA A 54 -6.31 -3.53 -26.56
CA ALA A 54 -5.18 -2.73 -26.11
C ALA A 54 -5.45 -2.08 -24.74
N TYR A 55 -6.65 -1.52 -24.56
CA TYR A 55 -7.09 -0.99 -23.28
C TYR A 55 -7.02 -2.07 -22.18
N LYS A 56 -7.63 -3.25 -22.38
CA LYS A 56 -7.57 -4.35 -21.39
C LYS A 56 -6.14 -4.80 -21.10
N SER A 57 -5.32 -4.93 -22.14
CA SER A 57 -3.91 -5.31 -22.01
C SER A 57 -3.13 -4.29 -21.18
N PHE A 58 -3.36 -2.99 -21.35
CA PHE A 58 -2.70 -1.95 -20.57
C PHE A 58 -3.00 -2.07 -19.06
N PHE A 59 -4.27 -2.25 -18.67
CA PHE A 59 -4.63 -2.43 -17.27
C PHE A 59 -4.05 -3.72 -16.68
N SER A 60 -4.14 -4.83 -17.42
CA SER A 60 -3.56 -6.10 -17.00
C SER A 60 -2.04 -6.00 -16.80
N GLN A 61 -1.32 -5.34 -17.72
CA GLN A 61 0.12 -5.12 -17.60
C GLN A 61 0.47 -4.29 -16.37
N ARG A 62 -0.30 -3.23 -16.07
CA ARG A 62 -0.10 -2.44 -14.85
C ARG A 62 -0.24 -3.29 -13.59
N HIS A 63 -1.25 -4.15 -13.51
CA HIS A 63 -1.42 -5.06 -12.38
C HIS A 63 -0.25 -6.04 -12.25
N LEU A 64 0.18 -6.65 -13.36
CA LEU A 64 1.34 -7.54 -13.37
C LEU A 64 2.63 -6.84 -12.94
N ALA A 65 2.84 -5.59 -13.37
CA ALA A 65 3.99 -4.79 -12.98
C ALA A 65 4.01 -4.49 -11.48
N ILE A 66 2.87 -4.08 -10.90
CA ILE A 66 2.75 -3.84 -9.45
C ILE A 66 3.00 -5.13 -8.66
N ALA A 67 2.39 -6.25 -9.08
CA ALA A 67 2.60 -7.55 -8.44
C ALA A 67 4.07 -7.99 -8.52
N LYS A 68 4.69 -7.86 -9.70
CA LYS A 68 6.11 -8.16 -9.90
C LYS A 68 7.01 -7.31 -9.02
N ASN A 69 6.83 -5.99 -9.00
CA ASN A 69 7.59 -5.08 -8.15
C ASN A 69 7.49 -5.46 -6.67
N THR A 70 6.31 -5.90 -6.24
CA THR A 70 6.07 -6.36 -4.87
C THR A 70 6.83 -7.65 -4.57
N ILE A 71 6.81 -8.62 -5.50
CA ILE A 71 7.56 -9.87 -5.37
C ILE A 71 9.07 -9.60 -5.34
N ASP A 72 9.57 -8.78 -6.26
CA ASP A 72 10.99 -8.39 -6.31
C ASP A 72 11.43 -7.74 -4.99
N PHE A 73 10.59 -6.86 -4.43
CA PHE A 73 10.80 -6.32 -3.09
C PHE A 73 10.84 -7.42 -2.03
N GLN A 74 9.87 -8.33 -1.99
CA GLN A 74 9.83 -9.41 -0.99
C GLN A 74 11.09 -10.29 -1.05
N THR A 75 11.53 -10.63 -2.27
CA THR A 75 12.76 -11.38 -2.50
C THR A 75 13.98 -10.59 -2.01
N ALA A 76 14.11 -9.32 -2.37
CA ALA A 76 15.22 -8.47 -1.93
C ALA A 76 15.22 -8.27 -0.41
N PHE A 77 14.06 -8.05 0.20
CA PHE A 77 13.89 -7.88 1.63
C PHE A 77 14.26 -9.15 2.39
N HIS A 78 13.82 -10.32 1.91
CA HIS A 78 14.17 -11.60 2.51
C HIS A 78 15.65 -11.96 2.31
N ASN A 79 16.25 -11.57 1.19
CA ASN A 79 17.65 -11.88 0.90
C ASN A 79 18.64 -10.90 1.54
N SER A 80 18.20 -9.72 1.98
CA SER A 80 19.05 -8.73 2.63
C SER A 80 19.56 -9.21 4.00
N ASP A 81 20.89 -9.35 4.11
CA ASP A 81 21.55 -9.69 5.37
C ASP A 81 21.38 -8.62 6.45
N ASP A 82 21.36 -7.34 6.06
CA ASP A 82 21.13 -6.23 7.00
C ASP A 82 19.72 -6.30 7.59
N VAL A 83 18.71 -6.52 6.74
CA VAL A 83 17.32 -6.69 7.19
C VAL A 83 17.16 -7.93 8.05
N LYS A 84 17.77 -9.06 7.67
CA LYS A 84 17.77 -10.29 8.47
C LYS A 84 18.39 -10.07 9.85
N LYS A 85 19.57 -9.43 9.92
CA LYS A 85 20.28 -9.13 11.17
C LYS A 85 19.45 -8.17 12.04
N ALA A 86 18.89 -7.13 11.44
CA ALA A 86 18.06 -6.16 12.15
C ALA A 86 16.77 -6.79 12.67
N THR A 87 16.09 -7.61 11.86
CA THR A 87 14.88 -8.36 12.25
C THR A 87 15.17 -9.33 13.39
N LYS A 88 16.26 -10.10 13.29
CA LYS A 88 16.67 -11.03 14.36
C LYS A 88 16.93 -10.28 15.66
N TYR A 89 17.69 -9.18 15.61
CA TYR A 89 17.99 -8.38 16.79
C TYR A 89 16.76 -7.68 17.36
N PHE A 90 15.83 -7.25 16.50
CA PHE A 90 14.57 -6.67 16.93
C PHE A 90 13.76 -7.66 17.75
N VAL A 91 13.56 -8.87 17.25
CA VAL A 91 12.76 -9.92 17.93
C VAL A 91 13.45 -10.42 19.21
N SER A 92 14.79 -10.52 19.21
CA SER A 92 15.51 -11.10 20.36
C SER A 92 15.85 -10.09 21.46
N VAL A 93 15.97 -8.80 21.13
CA VAL A 93 16.44 -7.77 22.08
C VAL A 93 15.47 -6.59 22.13
N ILE A 94 15.27 -5.89 21.00
CA ILE A 94 14.55 -4.61 21.01
C ILE A 94 13.11 -4.77 21.51
N SER A 95 12.42 -5.86 21.14
CA SER A 95 11.04 -6.11 21.57
C SER A 95 10.89 -6.39 23.08
N GLN A 96 12.00 -6.58 23.79
CA GLN A 96 12.03 -6.83 25.24
C GLN A 96 12.44 -5.57 26.02
N LEU A 97 12.92 -4.52 25.34
CA LEU A 97 13.33 -3.28 25.98
C LEU A 97 12.13 -2.48 26.46
N ASP A 98 12.32 -1.74 27.54
CA ASP A 98 11.32 -0.78 27.99
C ASP A 98 11.31 0.49 27.12
N THR A 99 10.31 1.34 27.34
CA THR A 99 10.15 2.60 26.59
C THR A 99 11.38 3.51 26.70
N ALA A 100 11.99 3.63 27.88
CA ALA A 100 13.12 4.54 28.11
C ALA A 100 14.39 4.04 27.39
N GLU A 101 14.62 2.73 27.37
CA GLU A 101 15.69 2.10 26.62
C GLU A 101 15.53 2.29 25.11
N ILE A 102 14.30 2.14 24.59
CA ILE A 102 13.99 2.40 23.17
C ILE A 102 14.22 3.87 22.80
N GLU A 103 13.82 4.80 23.66
CA GLU A 103 14.08 6.23 23.48
C GLU A 103 15.58 6.54 23.48
N ALA A 104 16.37 5.89 24.35
CA ALA A 104 17.81 6.07 24.41
C ALA A 104 18.50 5.65 23.11
N LEU A 105 17.99 4.63 22.40
CA LEU A 105 18.51 4.24 21.08
C LEU A 105 18.38 5.37 20.05
N ALA A 106 17.37 6.25 20.18
CA ALA A 106 17.18 7.38 19.26
C ALA A 106 18.28 8.45 19.43
N LEU A 107 18.84 8.60 20.63
CA LEU A 107 19.91 9.56 20.90
C LEU A 107 21.25 9.09 20.31
N ARG A 108 21.42 7.79 20.06
CA ARG A 108 22.67 7.16 19.59
C ARG A 108 22.74 7.06 18.07
N GLU A 109 22.27 8.07 17.34
CA GLU A 109 22.02 7.98 15.90
C GLU A 109 23.26 7.62 15.07
N ARG A 110 24.38 8.29 15.32
CA ARG A 110 25.63 8.02 14.59
C ARG A 110 26.39 6.82 15.16
N SER A 111 25.85 6.21 16.22
CA SER A 111 26.45 5.02 16.82
C SER A 111 26.30 3.84 15.87
N GLN A 112 27.38 3.09 15.72
CA GLN A 112 27.36 1.75 15.12
C GLN A 112 26.82 0.71 16.10
N GLU A 113 26.29 1.14 17.25
CA GLU A 113 25.62 0.27 18.19
C GLU A 113 24.47 -0.48 17.50
N LYS A 114 24.49 -1.78 17.71
CA LYS A 114 23.63 -2.75 17.03
C LYS A 114 22.15 -2.43 17.18
N GLY A 115 21.70 -1.97 18.35
CA GLY A 115 20.30 -1.61 18.59
C GLY A 115 19.83 -0.42 17.77
N ALA A 116 20.54 0.70 17.84
CA ALA A 116 20.20 1.91 17.09
C ALA A 116 20.26 1.69 15.57
N ARG A 117 21.27 0.95 15.09
CA ARG A 117 21.38 0.57 13.68
C ARG A 117 20.22 -0.33 13.24
N SER A 118 19.87 -1.34 14.04
CA SER A 118 18.79 -2.28 13.70
C SER A 118 17.42 -1.60 13.67
N ALA A 119 17.12 -0.74 14.65
CA ALA A 119 15.89 0.04 14.68
C ALA A 119 15.75 0.92 13.44
N ARG A 120 16.83 1.64 13.08
CA ARG A 120 16.87 2.47 11.87
C ARG A 120 16.68 1.67 10.60
N GLU A 121 17.35 0.53 10.46
CA GLU A 121 17.26 -0.28 9.24
C GLU A 121 15.84 -0.79 9.00
N LEU A 122 15.16 -1.25 10.06
CA LEU A 122 13.77 -1.68 9.98
C LEU A 122 12.84 -0.51 9.61
N LEU A 123 12.96 0.62 10.32
CA LEU A 123 12.11 1.79 10.05
C LEU A 123 12.33 2.34 8.64
N ASN A 124 13.58 2.44 8.18
CA ASN A 124 13.91 2.88 6.82
C ASN A 124 13.34 1.94 5.76
N SER A 125 13.45 0.64 5.99
CA SER A 125 12.92 -0.36 5.06
C SER A 125 11.41 -0.25 4.95
N TRP A 126 10.71 -0.11 6.07
CA TRP A 126 9.26 0.04 6.08
C TRP A 126 8.77 1.41 5.62
N GLU A 127 9.56 2.47 5.79
CA GLU A 127 9.29 3.80 5.22
C GLU A 127 9.25 3.72 3.69
N ARG A 128 10.25 3.08 3.07
CA ARG A 128 10.29 2.86 1.61
C ARG A 128 9.08 2.06 1.13
N VAL A 129 8.68 1.04 1.88
CA VAL A 129 7.48 0.25 1.57
C VAL A 129 6.21 1.10 1.65
N ALA A 130 6.06 1.90 2.70
CA ALA A 130 4.91 2.77 2.86
C ALA A 130 4.80 3.80 1.73
N VAL A 131 5.91 4.44 1.34
CA VAL A 131 5.98 5.32 0.17
C VAL A 131 5.55 4.58 -1.10
N ALA A 132 6.06 3.38 -1.34
CA ALA A 132 5.73 2.59 -2.54
C ALA A 132 4.24 2.15 -2.55
N VAL A 133 3.68 1.80 -1.40
CA VAL A 133 2.25 1.49 -1.25
C VAL A 133 1.39 2.73 -1.54
N ARG A 134 1.73 3.88 -0.94
CA ARG A 134 1.00 5.14 -1.12
C ARG A 134 1.00 5.58 -2.59
N ASN A 135 2.12 5.38 -3.28
CA ASN A 135 2.28 5.68 -4.70
C ASN A 135 1.76 4.57 -5.64
N LYS A 136 1.10 3.52 -5.12
CA LYS A 136 0.55 2.40 -5.90
C LYS A 136 1.59 1.67 -6.75
N VAL A 137 2.84 1.65 -6.30
CA VAL A 137 3.96 0.92 -6.91
C VAL A 137 3.99 -0.52 -6.42
N TYR A 138 3.59 -0.75 -5.16
CA TYR A 138 3.44 -2.08 -4.57
C TYR A 138 1.96 -2.45 -4.33
N ASP A 139 1.70 -3.75 -4.37
CA ASP A 139 0.42 -4.34 -4.01
C ASP A 139 0.30 -4.38 -2.48
N GLU A 140 -0.45 -3.42 -1.94
CA GLU A 140 -0.73 -3.34 -0.50
C GLU A 140 -1.39 -4.61 0.04
N GLU A 141 -2.23 -5.30 -0.76
CA GLU A 141 -2.96 -6.47 -0.29
C GLU A 141 -2.02 -7.66 -0.10
N MET A 142 -1.10 -7.88 -1.05
CA MET A 142 -0.04 -8.88 -0.91
C MET A 142 0.82 -8.60 0.32
N LEU A 143 1.28 -7.35 0.48
CA LEU A 143 2.14 -6.97 1.61
C LEU A 143 1.42 -7.07 2.95
N TYR A 144 0.14 -6.67 3.03
CA TYR A 144 -0.68 -6.76 4.23
C TYR A 144 -0.83 -8.22 4.69
N ASN A 145 -1.11 -9.12 3.75
CA ASN A 145 -1.30 -10.54 4.04
C ASN A 145 -0.01 -11.18 4.56
N THR A 146 1.16 -10.77 4.06
CA THR A 146 2.45 -11.33 4.49
C THR A 146 2.99 -10.67 5.77
N TYR A 147 2.88 -9.35 5.92
CA TYR A 147 3.67 -8.60 6.91
C TYR A 147 2.88 -7.77 7.91
N SER A 148 1.54 -7.70 7.83
CA SER A 148 0.75 -6.79 8.67
C SER A 148 1.06 -6.93 10.17
N GLY A 149 1.18 -8.17 10.66
CA GLY A 149 1.45 -8.41 12.08
C GLY A 149 2.83 -7.93 12.51
N PHE A 150 3.82 -8.19 11.67
CA PHE A 150 5.20 -7.77 11.92
C PHE A 150 5.32 -6.24 11.88
N LEU A 151 4.79 -5.57 10.86
CA LEU A 151 4.84 -4.10 10.78
C LEU A 151 4.13 -3.44 11.97
N ILE A 152 2.96 -3.93 12.36
CA ILE A 152 2.23 -3.39 13.52
C ILE A 152 3.08 -3.53 14.80
N ALA A 153 3.71 -4.70 15.03
CA ALA A 153 4.58 -4.92 16.18
C ALA A 153 5.83 -4.03 16.16
N VAL A 154 6.47 -3.90 15.00
CA VAL A 154 7.63 -3.00 14.79
C VAL A 154 7.24 -1.56 15.13
N TRP A 155 6.12 -1.07 14.60
CA TRP A 155 5.67 0.30 14.87
C TRP A 155 5.31 0.51 16.34
N GLN A 156 4.58 -0.42 16.97
CA GLN A 156 4.23 -0.30 18.39
C GLN A 156 5.48 -0.20 19.27
N THR A 157 6.47 -1.07 19.00
CA THR A 157 7.73 -1.12 19.75
C THR A 157 8.60 0.10 19.50
N LEU A 158 8.76 0.53 18.25
CA LEU A 158 9.69 1.61 17.87
C LEU A 158 9.04 3.00 17.85
N SER A 159 7.74 3.14 18.13
CA SER A 159 7.09 4.44 18.19
C SER A 159 7.74 5.43 19.20
N PRO A 160 8.28 5.02 20.37
CA PRO A 160 9.01 5.92 21.25
C PRO A 160 10.33 6.42 20.65
N TYR A 161 11.05 5.54 19.95
CA TYR A 161 12.26 5.90 19.19
C TYR A 161 11.93 7.00 18.16
N VAL A 162 10.86 6.80 17.40
CA VAL A 162 10.41 7.77 16.38
C VAL A 162 9.96 9.07 17.03
N HIS A 163 9.25 9.01 18.16
CA HIS A 163 8.82 10.21 18.88
C HIS A 163 10.00 11.10 19.28
N LYS A 164 11.08 10.51 19.83
CA LYS A 164 12.31 11.26 20.14
C LYS A 164 12.98 11.85 18.90
N LYS A 165 12.98 11.13 17.77
CA LYS A 165 13.48 11.68 16.49
C LYS A 165 12.65 12.86 16.00
N ARG A 166 11.34 12.83 16.22
CA ARG A 166 10.46 13.89 15.75
C ARG A 166 10.58 15.20 16.52
N LEU A 167 11.24 15.20 17.68
CA LEU A 167 11.61 16.43 18.37
C LEU A 167 12.54 17.30 17.52
N SER A 168 13.36 16.71 16.64
CA SER A 168 14.23 17.45 15.72
C SER A 168 13.61 17.61 14.32
N ASN A 169 12.90 16.59 13.81
CA ASN A 169 12.21 16.68 12.53
C ASN A 169 10.85 15.96 12.60
N PRO A 170 9.74 16.71 12.64
CA PRO A 170 8.39 16.15 12.74
C PRO A 170 8.02 15.13 11.65
N LYS A 171 8.67 15.20 10.48
CA LYS A 171 8.38 14.36 9.31
C LYS A 171 9.08 12.99 9.34
N PHE A 172 9.90 12.69 10.35
CA PHE A 172 10.57 11.38 10.40
C PHE A 172 9.58 10.23 10.51
N PHE A 173 9.72 9.26 9.61
CA PHE A 173 8.98 7.99 9.64
C PHE A 173 7.45 8.18 9.64
N VAL A 174 6.96 9.20 8.93
CA VAL A 174 5.53 9.49 8.84
C VAL A 174 4.83 8.49 7.93
N GLU A 175 5.49 8.04 6.85
CA GLU A 175 4.89 7.11 5.90
C GLU A 175 4.71 5.72 6.54
N VAL A 176 5.72 5.21 7.26
CA VAL A 176 5.59 3.93 7.98
C VAL A 176 4.53 4.01 9.09
N GLN A 177 4.39 5.16 9.74
CA GLN A 177 3.33 5.38 10.73
C GLN A 177 1.95 5.30 10.08
N TRP A 178 1.76 5.98 8.94
CA TRP A 178 0.53 5.94 8.15
C TRP A 178 0.16 4.50 7.81
N LEU A 179 1.10 3.74 7.26
CA LEU A 179 0.86 2.35 6.85
C LEU A 179 0.52 1.46 8.05
N ALA A 180 1.29 1.56 9.14
CA ALA A 180 1.09 0.75 10.33
C ALA A 180 -0.26 1.03 11.00
N ILE A 181 -0.70 2.28 11.06
CA ILE A 181 -2.01 2.65 11.63
C ILE A 181 -3.15 2.14 10.74
N ARG A 182 -3.07 2.33 9.40
CA ARG A 182 -4.06 1.79 8.46
C ARG A 182 -4.21 0.28 8.60
N TRP A 183 -3.09 -0.43 8.66
CA TRP A 183 -3.09 -1.88 8.81
C TRP A 183 -3.61 -2.32 10.17
N ARG A 184 -3.36 -1.55 11.24
CA ARG A 184 -3.91 -1.82 12.57
C ARG A 184 -5.43 -1.68 12.60
N ILE A 185 -5.97 -0.60 12.03
CA ILE A 185 -7.43 -0.40 11.90
C ILE A 185 -8.03 -1.57 11.10
N ARG A 186 -7.44 -1.94 9.96
CA ARG A 186 -7.92 -3.03 9.12
C ARG A 186 -7.90 -4.40 9.82
N ARG A 187 -6.89 -4.67 10.65
CA ARG A 187 -6.65 -5.99 11.25
C ARG A 187 -7.53 -6.27 12.47
N ASP A 188 -7.74 -5.26 13.29
CA ASP A 188 -8.13 -5.48 14.67
C ASP A 188 -9.65 -5.42 14.83
N ALA A 189 -10.30 -6.55 14.56
CA ALA A 189 -11.75 -6.75 14.75
C ALA A 189 -12.22 -6.56 16.21
N LYS A 190 -11.28 -6.44 17.16
CA LYS A 190 -11.53 -6.24 18.60
C LYS A 190 -11.23 -4.81 19.06
N LEU A 191 -10.90 -3.88 18.14
CA LEU A 191 -10.79 -2.48 18.50
C LEU A 191 -12.13 -2.01 19.10
N THR A 192 -12.05 -1.43 20.30
CA THR A 192 -13.21 -0.69 20.80
C THR A 192 -13.45 0.48 19.86
N LYS A 193 -14.72 0.82 19.62
CA LYS A 193 -15.12 1.94 18.76
C LYS A 193 -14.36 3.24 19.10
N PHE A 194 -14.10 3.46 20.39
CA PHE A 194 -13.28 4.59 20.85
C PHE A 194 -11.83 4.55 20.34
N LYS A 195 -11.14 3.41 20.45
CA LYS A 195 -9.76 3.26 19.95
C LYS A 195 -9.69 3.37 18.43
N GLU A 196 -10.70 2.85 17.73
CA GLU A 196 -10.82 2.99 16.28
C GLU A 196 -10.95 4.46 15.88
N ILE A 197 -11.83 5.23 16.53
CA ILE A 197 -11.99 6.68 16.29
C ILE A 197 -10.67 7.42 16.55
N GLN A 198 -9.97 7.10 17.65
CA GLN A 198 -8.67 7.72 17.94
C GLN A 198 -7.63 7.43 16.86
N LEU A 199 -7.58 6.19 16.36
CA LEU A 199 -6.68 5.83 15.27
C LEU A 199 -7.04 6.52 13.98
N GLN A 200 -8.34 6.61 13.66
CA GLN A 200 -8.82 7.28 12.47
C GLN A 200 -8.50 8.77 12.52
N HIS A 201 -8.69 9.43 13.66
CA HIS A 201 -8.31 10.82 13.85
C HIS A 201 -6.81 11.02 13.64
N LYS A 202 -5.99 10.16 14.24
CA LYS A 202 -4.53 10.19 14.08
C LYS A 202 -4.11 9.93 12.62
N LEU A 203 -4.81 9.04 11.93
CA LEU A 203 -4.57 8.76 10.51
C LEU A 203 -4.85 9.99 9.65
N ASN A 204 -5.98 10.68 9.88
CA ASN A 204 -6.32 11.89 9.14
C ASN A 204 -5.26 12.98 9.34
N GLN A 205 -4.81 13.21 10.59
CA GLN A 205 -3.72 14.17 10.87
C GLN A 205 -2.43 13.84 10.11
N ILE A 206 -2.11 12.55 9.95
CA ILE A 206 -0.94 12.11 9.18
C ILE A 206 -1.17 12.35 7.69
N GLU A 207 -2.36 12.07 7.18
CA GLU A 207 -2.70 12.31 5.78
C GLU A 207 -2.60 13.80 5.42
N ASP A 208 -3.02 14.68 6.32
CA ASP A 208 -2.85 16.13 6.17
C ASP A 208 -1.36 16.50 6.07
N LEU A 209 -0.53 16.03 7.02
CA LEU A 209 0.93 16.27 7.01
C LEU A 209 1.63 15.76 5.75
N LEU A 210 1.15 14.65 5.21
CA LEU A 210 1.66 14.02 4.01
C LEU A 210 1.14 14.67 2.72
N SER A 211 0.12 15.54 2.80
CA SER A 211 -0.43 16.28 1.66
C SER A 211 0.26 17.64 1.44
N GLU A 212 0.94 18.15 2.48
CA GLU A 212 1.71 19.41 2.46
C GLU A 212 3.13 19.26 1.85
N THR A 213 3.49 18.07 1.36
CA THR A 213 4.78 17.73 0.75
C THR A 213 4.64 17.39 -0.72
#